data_AF-A0A560J9E5-F1
#
_entry.id   AF-A0A560J9E5-F1
#
_cell.length_a   1.000
_cell.length_b   1.000
_cell.length_c   1.000
_cell.angle_alpha   90.00
_cell.angle_beta   90.00
_cell.angle_gamma   90.00
#
_symmetry.space_group_name_H-M   'P 1'
#
loop_
_entity.id
_entity.type
_entity.pdbx_description
1 polymer ?
#
loop_
_entity_poly.entity_id
_entity_poly.type
_entity_poly.pdbx_seq_one_letter_code
_entity_poly.pdbx_strand_id
1 'polypeptide(L)' 'MASFANGIIKDRAAVAAAITSPWSNGQTEGQITKLKLVKRQMYGRGKLDLLQARVIGAE' A
#
# COMPACT_ATOMS: atom_id res chain seq x y z
N MET A 1 -21.40 11.31 -0.72
CA MET A 1 -21.84 9.90 -0.81
C MET A 1 -21.76 9.35 -2.23
N ALA A 2 -22.18 10.08 -3.27
CA ALA A 2 -22.10 9.60 -4.66
C ALA A 2 -20.69 9.15 -5.09
N SER A 3 -19.63 9.90 -4.76
CA SER A 3 -18.25 9.56 -5.14
C SER A 3 -17.73 8.25 -4.53
N PHE A 4 -18.03 8.01 -3.25
CA PHE A 4 -17.64 6.78 -2.56
C PHE A 4 -18.36 5.56 -3.14
N ALA A 5 -19.68 5.64 -3.32
CA ALA A 5 -20.46 4.57 -3.94
C ALA A 5 -19.97 4.27 -5.36
N ASN A 6 -19.70 5.31 -6.17
CA ASN A 6 -19.14 5.14 -7.51
C ASN A 6 -17.75 4.48 -7.50
N GLY A 7 -16.92 4.78 -6.49
CA GLY A 7 -15.63 4.11 -6.29
C GLY A 7 -15.79 2.61 -6.03
N ILE A 8 -16.69 2.23 -5.10
CA ILE A 8 -16.99 0.82 -4.83
C ILE A 8 -17.53 0.10 -6.07
N ILE A 9 -18.42 0.75 -6.83
CA ILE A 9 -18.99 0.17 -8.06
C ILE A 9 -17.87 -0.07 -9.08
N LYS A 10 -16.96 0.90 -9.26
CA LYS A 10 -15.81 0.76 -10.16
C LYS A 10 -14.90 -0.40 -9.75
N ASP A 11 -14.69 -0.59 -8.44
CA ASP A 11 -13.80 -1.61 -7.88
C ASP A 11 -14.53 -2.89 -7.46
N ARG A 12 -15.75 -3.13 -7.97
CA ARG A 12 -16.62 -4.25 -7.55
C ARG A 12 -15.93 -5.61 -7.55
N ALA A 13 -15.09 -5.89 -8.56
CA ALA A 13 -14.36 -7.15 -8.66
C ALA A 13 -13.32 -7.30 -7.52
N ALA A 14 -12.60 -6.23 -7.19
CA ALA A 14 -11.62 -6.22 -6.10
C ALA A 14 -12.32 -6.38 -4.74
N VAL A 15 -13.46 -5.70 -4.54
CA VAL A 15 -14.26 -5.83 -3.30
C VAL A 15 -14.81 -7.25 -3.15
N ALA A 16 -15.34 -7.84 -4.23
CA ALA A 16 -15.80 -9.22 -4.19
C ALA A 16 -14.66 -10.19 -3.83
N ALA A 17 -13.50 -10.05 -4.47
CA ALA A 17 -12.32 -10.86 -4.17
C ALA A 17 -11.82 -10.67 -2.73
N ALA A 18 -11.86 -9.44 -2.19
CA ALA A 18 -11.46 -9.18 -0.81
C ALA A 18 -12.32 -9.92 0.23
N ILE A 19 -13.58 -10.23 -0.10
CA ILE A 19 -14.52 -10.96 0.77
C ILE A 19 -14.42 -12.47 0.56
N THR A 20 -14.29 -12.93 -0.68
CA THR A 20 -14.35 -14.37 -1.01
C THR A 20 -13.00 -15.06 -1.03
N SER A 21 -11.91 -14.30 -1.18
CA SER A 21 -10.56 -14.86 -1.20
C SER A 21 -10.16 -15.36 0.18
N PRO A 22 -9.48 -16.52 0.28
CA PRO A 22 -8.87 -16.97 1.53
C PRO A 22 -7.61 -16.17 1.88
N TRP A 23 -7.07 -15.38 0.93
CA TRP A 23 -5.84 -14.62 1.11
C TRP A 23 -6.14 -13.21 1.61
N SER A 24 -5.44 -12.80 2.65
CA SER A 24 -5.50 -11.43 3.20
C SER A 24 -4.53 -10.50 2.46
N ASN A 25 -5.01 -9.30 2.11
CA ASN A 25 -4.16 -8.21 1.59
C ASN A 25 -3.31 -7.53 2.68
N GLY A 26 -3.47 -7.91 3.95
CA GLY A 26 -2.84 -7.26 5.09
C GLY A 26 -1.30 -7.30 5.05
N GLN A 27 -0.69 -8.35 4.49
CA GLN A 27 0.76 -8.39 4.31
C GLN A 27 1.21 -7.28 3.34
N THR A 28 0.61 -7.21 2.15
CA THR A 28 0.89 -6.14 1.18
C THR A 28 0.72 -4.75 1.78
N GLU A 29 -0.40 -4.52 2.48
CA GLU A 29 -0.68 -3.24 3.13
C GLU A 29 0.30 -2.92 4.27
N GLY A 30 0.75 -3.93 5.00
CA GLY A 30 1.78 -3.81 6.03
C GLY A 30 3.13 -3.34 5.45
N GLN A 31 3.59 -3.95 4.36
CA GLN A 31 4.82 -3.52 3.67
C GLN A 31 4.69 -2.09 3.15
N ILE A 32 3.55 -1.75 2.53
CA ILE A 32 3.29 -0.39 2.04
C ILE A 32 3.31 0.61 3.20
N THR A 33 2.73 0.26 4.34
CA THR A 33 2.70 1.12 5.52
C THR A 33 4.11 1.35 6.08
N LYS A 34 4.92 0.30 6.19
CA LYS A 34 6.33 0.39 6.59
C LYS A 34 7.12 1.30 5.64
N LEU A 35 6.97 1.11 4.32
CA LEU A 35 7.62 1.92 3.30
C LEU A 35 7.22 3.41 3.40
N LYS A 36 5.91 3.69 3.52
CA LYS A 36 5.39 5.06 3.70
C LYS A 36 5.93 5.70 4.97
N LEU A 37 6.03 4.93 6.06
CA LEU A 37 6.58 5.40 7.34
C LEU A 37 8.06 5.80 7.21
N VAL A 38 8.89 4.97 6.57
CA VAL A 38 10.29 5.31 6.28
C VAL A 38 10.39 6.60 5.46
N LYS A 39 9.62 6.72 4.36
CA LYS A 39 9.60 7.94 3.55
C LYS A 39 9.17 9.18 4.34
N ARG A 40 8.23 9.03 5.29
CA ARG A 40 7.76 10.12 6.15
C ARG A 40 8.81 10.54 7.17
N GLN A 41 9.58 9.60 7.75
CA GLN A 41 10.74 9.91 8.59
C GLN A 41 11.80 10.72 7.84
N MET A 42 11.86 10.58 6.51
CA MET A 42 12.76 11.33 5.64
C MET A 42 12.15 12.65 5.13
N TYR A 43 11.03 13.10 5.69
CA TYR A 43 10.31 14.31 5.28
C TYR A 43 10.00 14.34 3.78
N GLY A 44 9.70 13.18 3.19
CA GLY A 44 9.40 13.04 1.77
C GLY A 44 10.61 13.09 0.83
N ARG A 45 11.84 13.22 1.35
CA ARG A 45 13.08 13.36 0.56
C ARG A 45 13.76 12.04 0.21
N GLY A 46 13.19 10.91 0.63
CA GLY A 46 13.66 9.57 0.22
C GLY A 46 13.28 9.27 -1.22
N LYS A 47 14.23 9.44 -2.14
CA LYS A 47 14.18 8.88 -3.51
C LYS A 47 14.33 7.35 -3.44
N LEU A 48 14.14 6.66 -4.57
CA LEU A 48 14.06 5.19 -4.61
C LEU A 48 15.31 4.50 -4.07
N ASP A 49 16.49 4.99 -4.46
CA ASP A 49 17.80 4.58 -3.96
C ASP A 49 17.90 4.63 -2.42
N LEU A 50 17.50 5.75 -1.83
CA LEU A 50 17.53 5.95 -0.38
C LEU A 50 16.51 5.08 0.36
N LEU A 51 15.33 4.88 -0.23
CA LEU A 51 14.31 4.00 0.34
C LEU A 51 14.74 2.53 0.26
N GLN A 52 15.35 2.12 -0.84
CA GLN A 52 15.85 0.75 -1.03
C GLN A 52 16.95 0.42 -0.03
N ALA A 53 17.96 1.29 0.12
CA ALA A 53 19.03 1.12 1.09
C ALA A 53 18.52 0.95 2.53
N ARG A 54 17.39 1.58 2.87
CA ARG A 54 16.83 1.58 4.23
C ARG A 54 15.79 0.48 4.49
N VAL A 55 15.16 -0.05 3.44
CA VAL A 55 14.09 -1.06 3.57
C VAL A 55 14.61 -2.47 3.28
N ILE A 56 15.50 -2.61 2.29
CA ILE A 56 16.05 -3.89 1.84
C ILE A 56 17.48 -4.09 2.37
N GLY A 57 18.19 -2.99 2.63
CA GLY A 57 19.63 -2.98 2.93
C GLY A 57 20.41 -2.48 1.72
N ALA A 58 21.54 -1.82 1.95
CA ALA A 58 22.53 -1.59 0.90
C ALA A 58 23.39 -2.86 0.79
N GLU A 59 23.60 -3.35 -0.44
CA GLU A 59 24.73 -4.26 -0.72
C GLU A 59 26.06 -3.51 -0.56
#